data_AF-A0A7S8IFL4-F1
#
_entry.id   AF-A0A7S8IFL4-F1
#
_cell.length_a   1.000
_cell.length_b   1.000
_cell.length_c   1.000
_cell.angle_alpha   90.00
_cell.angle_beta   90.00
_cell.angle_gamma   90.00
#
_symmetry.space_group_name_H-M   'P 1'
#
loop_
_entity.id
_entity.type
_entity.pdbx_description
1 polymer ?
#
loop_
_entity_poly.entity_id
_entity_poly.type
_entity_poly.pdbx_seq_one_letter_code
_entity_poly.pdbx_strand_id
1 'polypeptide(L)'
;MSETAPNSSNLDVVVRRAKKTIERTRDEVRAYLPSLVQRLGLTFGVPILVAFFVATIGAMIVSQFIPSSTTSILAFGLNIAIMVFGWRYLEGRYRGTSAFIVYTRYSRTRRDLEKMIEKTPAGSDTSAEQIETQREGVVKAADAFLQAMQEMGAQPTSTE
;
A
#
# COMPACT_ATOMS: atom_id res chain seq x y z
N MET A 1 -20.90 -0.23 50.48
CA MET A 1 -20.87 1.06 49.77
C MET A 1 -20.14 0.82 48.47
N SER A 2 -20.89 0.59 47.39
CA SER A 2 -20.36 0.30 46.06
C SER A 2 -20.37 1.60 45.28
N GLU A 3 -19.20 2.21 45.10
CA GLU A 3 -19.06 3.42 44.32
C GLU A 3 -17.70 3.40 43.61
N THR A 4 -17.64 2.72 42.47
CA THR A 4 -16.55 2.87 41.49
C THR A 4 -17.11 2.70 40.07
N ALA A 5 -17.85 3.70 39.62
CA ALA A 5 -18.07 3.94 38.18
C ALA A 5 -17.40 5.24 37.71
N PRO A 6 -16.06 5.35 37.64
CA PRO A 6 -15.40 6.45 36.92
C PRO A 6 -14.94 6.08 35.49
N ASN A 7 -15.01 4.80 35.08
CA ASN A 7 -14.27 4.33 33.90
C ASN A 7 -15.01 4.41 32.55
N SER A 8 -16.35 4.46 32.54
CA SER A 8 -17.14 4.48 31.29
C SER A 8 -17.02 5.82 30.55
N SER A 9 -17.07 6.94 31.27
CA SER A 9 -17.00 8.28 30.69
C SER A 9 -15.67 8.56 29.98
N ASN A 10 -14.55 8.06 30.52
CA ASN A 10 -13.23 8.23 29.91
C ASN A 10 -13.09 7.37 28.64
N LEU A 11 -13.58 6.13 28.69
CA LEU A 11 -13.56 5.20 27.56
C LEU A 11 -14.36 5.75 26.36
N ASP A 12 -15.55 6.31 26.57
CA ASP A 12 -16.38 6.89 25.51
C ASP A 12 -15.69 8.06 24.79
N VAL A 13 -14.98 8.90 25.55
CA VAL A 13 -14.21 10.03 25.01
C VAL A 13 -13.04 9.52 24.17
N VAL A 14 -12.31 8.51 24.65
CA VAL A 14 -11.18 7.91 23.92
C VAL A 14 -11.64 7.21 22.65
N VAL A 15 -12.73 6.43 22.71
CA VAL A 15 -13.34 5.80 21.54
C VAL A 15 -13.75 6.86 20.50
N ARG A 16 -14.34 7.98 20.93
CA ARG A 16 -14.72 9.07 20.00
C ARG A 16 -13.49 9.70 19.34
N ARG A 17 -12.41 9.94 20.10
CA ARG A 17 -11.14 10.45 19.54
C ARG A 17 -10.51 9.46 18.57
N ALA A 18 -10.57 8.16 18.89
CA ALA A 18 -10.03 7.10 18.04
C ALA A 18 -10.79 7.02 16.71
N LYS A 19 -12.13 7.06 16.73
CA LYS A 19 -12.96 7.14 15.51
C LYS A 19 -12.62 8.36 14.64
N LYS A 20 -12.51 9.54 15.25
CA LYS A 20 -12.12 10.77 14.53
C LYS A 20 -10.71 10.66 13.93
N THR A 21 -9.79 9.99 14.62
CA THR A 21 -8.42 9.75 14.13
C THR A 21 -8.42 8.81 12.92
N ILE A 22 -9.24 7.75 12.97
CA ILE A 22 -9.43 6.82 11.85
C ILE A 22 -9.95 7.57 10.62
N GLU A 23 -11.01 8.37 10.78
CA GLU A 23 -11.59 9.14 9.67
C GLU A 23 -10.57 10.09 9.06
N ARG A 24 -9.93 10.92 9.89
CA ARG A 24 -8.93 11.89 9.44
C ARG A 24 -7.77 11.24 8.70
N THR A 25 -7.13 10.25 9.31
CA THR A 25 -5.97 9.57 8.69
C THR A 25 -6.39 8.82 7.43
N ARG A 26 -7.61 8.27 7.38
CA ARG A 26 -8.11 7.59 6.19
C ARG A 26 -8.25 8.55 5.03
N ASP A 27 -8.79 9.73 5.28
CA ASP A 27 -9.01 10.72 4.22
C ASP A 27 -7.67 11.30 3.73
N GLU A 28 -6.73 11.57 4.64
CA GLU A 28 -5.35 11.97 4.30
C GLU A 28 -4.63 10.89 3.48
N VAL A 29 -4.67 9.62 3.88
CA VAL A 29 -4.04 8.50 3.16
C VAL A 29 -4.72 8.24 1.81
N ARG A 30 -6.05 8.35 1.75
CA ARG A 30 -6.84 8.06 0.54
C ARG A 30 -6.49 9.02 -0.60
N ALA A 31 -6.17 10.27 -0.31
CA ALA A 31 -5.75 11.24 -1.32
C ALA A 31 -4.50 10.78 -2.11
N TYR A 32 -3.64 9.95 -1.51
CA TYR A 32 -2.41 9.45 -2.13
C TYR A 32 -2.54 8.08 -2.81
N LEU A 33 -3.65 7.36 -2.58
CA LEU A 33 -3.87 6.03 -3.15
C LEU A 33 -3.78 5.99 -4.69
N PRO A 34 -4.41 6.92 -5.44
CA PRO A 34 -4.31 6.91 -6.90
C PRO A 34 -2.86 7.00 -7.37
N SER A 35 -2.05 7.87 -6.76
CA SER A 35 -0.64 8.04 -7.11
C SER A 35 0.19 6.82 -6.77
N LEU A 36 -0.09 6.14 -5.65
CA LEU A 36 0.55 4.87 -5.30
C LEU A 36 0.25 3.79 -6.35
N VAL A 37 -1.02 3.62 -6.72
CA VAL A 37 -1.47 2.64 -7.71
C VAL A 37 -0.90 2.94 -9.09
N GLN A 38 -0.94 4.20 -9.53
CA GLN A 38 -0.36 4.62 -10.80
C GLN A 38 1.14 4.31 -10.85
N ARG A 39 1.88 4.57 -9.76
CA ARG A 39 3.31 4.28 -9.70
C ARG A 39 3.60 2.80 -9.69
N LEU A 40 2.84 1.98 -8.98
CA LEU A 40 2.95 0.52 -9.06
C LEU A 40 2.66 0.04 -10.49
N GLY A 41 1.60 0.55 -11.11
CA GLY A 41 1.24 0.25 -12.49
C GLY A 41 2.32 0.64 -13.50
N LEU A 42 2.95 1.80 -13.34
CA LEU A 42 4.07 2.21 -14.20
C LEU A 42 5.35 1.41 -13.93
N THR A 43 5.57 1.00 -12.69
CA THR A 43 6.77 0.24 -12.29
C THR A 43 6.70 -1.19 -12.79
N PHE A 44 5.54 -1.84 -12.71
CA PHE A 44 5.37 -3.26 -13.06
C PHE A 44 4.61 -3.47 -14.38
N GLY A 45 3.57 -2.69 -14.64
CA GLY A 45 2.71 -2.84 -15.80
C GLY A 45 3.38 -2.46 -17.12
N VAL A 46 4.17 -1.39 -17.17
CA VAL A 46 4.89 -0.99 -18.40
C VAL A 46 5.88 -2.08 -18.85
N PRO A 47 6.76 -2.63 -17.99
CA PRO A 47 7.62 -3.74 -18.38
C PRO A 47 6.86 -4.98 -18.86
N ILE A 48 5.75 -5.33 -18.20
CA ILE A 48 4.93 -6.49 -18.59
C ILE A 48 4.31 -6.25 -19.98
N LEU A 49 3.75 -5.06 -20.23
CA LEU A 49 3.20 -4.71 -21.53
C LEU A 49 4.27 -4.72 -22.62
N VAL A 50 5.44 -4.15 -22.36
CA VAL A 50 6.57 -4.18 -23.31
C VAL A 50 7.00 -5.61 -23.58
N ALA A 51 7.19 -6.44 -22.56
CA ALA A 51 7.54 -7.85 -22.73
C ALA A 51 6.48 -8.60 -23.55
N PHE A 52 5.20 -8.35 -23.28
CA PHE A 52 4.09 -8.93 -24.03
C PHE A 52 4.13 -8.51 -25.50
N PHE A 53 4.26 -7.20 -25.80
CA PHE A 53 4.32 -6.69 -27.16
C PHE A 53 5.53 -7.23 -27.93
N VAL A 54 6.70 -7.29 -27.30
CA VAL A 54 7.88 -7.89 -27.93
C VAL A 54 7.66 -9.38 -28.17
N ALA A 55 7.03 -10.10 -27.25
CA ALA A 55 6.73 -11.52 -27.44
C ALA A 55 5.69 -11.77 -28.55
N THR A 56 4.62 -10.97 -28.65
CA THR A 56 3.57 -11.17 -29.67
C THR A 56 3.99 -10.65 -31.04
N ILE A 57 4.40 -9.39 -31.12
CA ILE A 57 4.75 -8.75 -32.40
C ILE A 57 6.13 -9.21 -32.87
N GLY A 58 7.09 -9.29 -31.96
CA GLY A 58 8.45 -9.74 -32.29
C GLY A 58 8.47 -11.19 -32.77
N ALA A 59 7.70 -12.10 -32.15
CA ALA A 59 7.61 -13.48 -32.64
C ALA A 59 6.95 -13.56 -34.02
N MET A 60 5.89 -12.77 -34.26
CA MET A 60 5.20 -12.74 -35.55
C MET A 60 6.12 -12.26 -36.68
N ILE A 61 6.85 -11.16 -36.46
CA ILE A 61 7.79 -10.62 -37.45
C ILE A 61 8.97 -11.58 -37.66
N VAL A 62 9.59 -12.08 -36.59
CA VAL A 62 10.78 -12.95 -36.71
C VAL A 62 10.45 -14.28 -37.40
N SER A 63 9.25 -14.83 -37.18
CA SER A 63 8.82 -16.07 -37.82
C SER A 63 8.69 -15.99 -39.35
N GLN A 64 8.56 -14.79 -39.92
CA GLN A 64 8.47 -14.60 -41.38
C GLN A 64 9.83 -14.55 -42.07
N PHE A 65 10.91 -14.24 -41.34
CA PHE A 65 12.23 -13.98 -41.92
C PHE A 65 13.32 -14.94 -41.46
N ILE A 66 13.11 -15.69 -40.38
CA ILE A 66 14.17 -16.48 -39.72
C ILE A 66 13.71 -17.93 -39.42
N PRO A 67 14.55 -18.95 -39.66
CA PRO A 67 14.27 -20.35 -39.29
C PRO A 67 13.98 -20.53 -37.79
N SER A 68 13.08 -21.46 -37.44
CA SER A 68 12.57 -21.60 -36.06
C SER A 68 13.67 -21.92 -35.02
N SER A 69 14.77 -22.55 -35.43
CA SER A 69 15.92 -22.85 -34.58
C SER A 69 16.64 -21.57 -34.11
N THR A 70 16.77 -20.57 -34.97
CA THR A 70 17.37 -19.27 -34.63
C THR A 70 16.39 -18.40 -33.85
N THR A 71 15.09 -18.49 -34.14
CA THR A 71 14.02 -17.80 -33.37
C THR A 71 14.01 -18.23 -31.91
N SER A 72 14.25 -19.52 -31.65
CA SER A 72 14.29 -20.07 -30.29
C SER A 72 15.46 -19.50 -29.46
N ILE A 73 16.63 -19.36 -30.09
CA ILE A 73 17.82 -18.78 -29.46
C ILE A 73 17.62 -17.27 -29.19
N LEU A 74 17.05 -16.55 -30.16
CA LEU A 74 16.72 -15.13 -29.99
C LEU A 74 15.68 -14.90 -28.89
N ALA A 75 14.63 -15.73 -28.83
CA ALA A 75 13.62 -15.67 -27.78
C ALA A 75 14.20 -15.96 -26.39
N PHE A 76 15.16 -16.88 -26.28
CA PHE A 76 15.86 -17.18 -25.03
C PHE A 76 16.76 -16.01 -24.60
N GLY A 77 17.57 -15.47 -25.51
CA GLY A 77 18.42 -14.31 -25.24
C GLY A 77 17.62 -13.06 -24.86
N LEU A 78 16.48 -12.85 -25.51
CA LEU A 78 15.55 -11.77 -25.18
C LEU A 78 14.95 -11.93 -23.78
N ASN A 79 14.54 -13.14 -23.38
CA ASN A 79 14.04 -13.39 -22.03
C ASN A 79 15.09 -13.07 -20.96
N ILE A 80 16.35 -13.47 -21.19
CA ILE A 80 17.46 -13.13 -20.29
C ILE A 80 17.66 -11.61 -20.24
N ALA A 81 17.63 -10.92 -21.38
CA ALA A 81 17.74 -9.46 -21.43
C ALA A 81 16.60 -8.79 -20.66
N ILE A 82 15.35 -9.21 -20.88
CA ILE A 82 14.18 -8.70 -20.13
C ILE A 82 14.35 -8.94 -18.63
N MET A 83 14.86 -10.10 -18.22
CA MET A 83 15.07 -10.42 -16.80
C MET A 83 16.16 -9.54 -16.17
N VAL A 84 17.30 -9.36 -16.84
CA VAL A 84 18.43 -8.54 -16.34
C VAL A 84 18.08 -7.05 -16.33
N PHE A 85 17.51 -6.53 -17.42
CA PHE A 85 17.08 -5.13 -17.50
C PHE A 85 15.87 -4.84 -16.63
N GLY A 86 14.92 -5.78 -16.55
CA GLY A 86 13.76 -5.70 -15.66
C GLY A 86 14.19 -5.65 -14.19
N TRP A 87 15.14 -6.49 -13.78
CA TRP A 87 15.70 -6.46 -12.42
C TRP A 87 16.35 -5.12 -12.11
N ARG A 88 17.26 -4.61 -12.98
CA ARG A 88 17.91 -3.30 -12.78
C ARG A 88 16.93 -2.14 -12.80
N TYR A 89 15.90 -2.20 -13.64
CA TYR A 89 14.85 -1.19 -13.68
C TYR A 89 14.01 -1.17 -12.40
N LEU A 90 13.75 -2.35 -11.81
CA LEU A 90 13.08 -2.48 -10.53
C LEU A 90 13.95 -2.00 -9.37
N GLU A 91 15.25 -2.31 -9.39
CA GLU A 91 16.22 -1.92 -8.36
C GLU A 91 16.25 -0.40 -8.11
N GLY A 92 16.15 0.41 -9.17
CA GLY A 92 16.10 1.88 -9.06
C GLY A 92 14.74 2.47 -8.65
N ARG A 93 13.64 1.70 -8.71
CA ARG A 93 12.25 2.18 -8.51
C ARG A 93 11.54 1.61 -7.28
N TYR A 94 12.22 0.88 -6.40
CA TYR A 94 11.66 0.23 -5.20
C TYR A 94 10.86 1.12 -4.24
N ARG A 95 10.93 2.46 -4.38
CA ARG A 95 10.15 3.38 -3.55
C ARG A 95 8.63 3.13 -3.62
N GLY A 96 8.10 2.71 -4.77
CA GLY A 96 6.67 2.37 -4.90
C GLY A 96 6.26 1.15 -4.07
N THR A 97 7.11 0.12 -4.06
CA THR A 97 6.90 -1.09 -3.26
C THR A 97 7.05 -0.79 -1.77
N SER A 98 8.02 0.04 -1.37
CA SER A 98 8.17 0.42 0.03
C SER A 98 6.97 1.23 0.54
N ALA A 99 6.47 2.19 -0.24
CA ALA A 99 5.25 2.93 0.13
C ALA A 99 4.01 2.00 0.21
N PHE A 100 3.93 0.99 -0.66
CA PHE A 100 2.88 -0.02 -0.56
C PHE A 100 2.99 -0.87 0.71
N ILE A 101 4.20 -1.27 1.11
CA ILE A 101 4.42 -1.99 2.38
C ILE A 101 3.96 -1.12 3.56
N VAL A 102 4.34 0.15 3.60
CA VAL A 102 3.92 1.05 4.68
C VAL A 102 2.39 1.29 4.66
N TYR A 103 1.78 1.39 3.48
CA TYR A 103 0.32 1.44 3.33
C TYR A 103 -0.37 0.19 3.92
N THR A 104 0.12 -1.01 3.61
CA THR A 104 -0.46 -2.25 4.16
C THR A 104 -0.36 -2.31 5.68
N ARG A 105 0.75 -1.81 6.25
CA ARG A 105 0.91 -1.66 7.70
C ARG A 105 -0.14 -0.71 8.27
N TYR A 106 -0.30 0.49 7.71
CA TYR A 106 -1.36 1.44 8.10
C TYR A 106 -2.75 0.81 8.02
N SER A 107 -3.09 0.17 6.89
CA SER A 107 -4.40 -0.45 6.70
C SER A 107 -4.68 -1.55 7.71
N ARG A 108 -3.66 -2.30 8.14
CA ARG A 108 -3.80 -3.31 9.18
C ARG A 108 -4.06 -2.67 10.54
N THR A 109 -3.21 -1.74 10.96
CA THR A 109 -3.33 -1.06 12.27
C THR A 109 -4.67 -0.33 12.41
N ARG A 110 -5.16 0.32 11.34
CA ARG A 110 -6.49 0.95 11.31
C ARG A 110 -7.61 -0.06 11.55
N ARG A 111 -7.60 -1.18 10.82
CA ARG A 111 -8.61 -2.24 10.96
C ARG A 111 -8.57 -2.90 12.33
N ASP A 112 -7.39 -3.05 12.91
CA ASP A 112 -7.24 -3.62 14.25
C ASP A 112 -7.82 -2.68 15.32
N LEU A 113 -7.63 -1.36 15.18
CA LEU A 113 -8.26 -0.36 16.04
C LEU A 113 -9.79 -0.31 15.85
N GLU A 114 -10.28 -0.36 14.60
CA GLU A 114 -11.73 -0.44 14.32
C GLU A 114 -12.36 -1.65 14.99
N LYS A 115 -11.76 -2.83 14.83
CA LYS A 115 -12.21 -4.07 15.49
C LYS A 115 -12.15 -3.97 17.00
N MET A 116 -11.15 -3.30 17.56
CA MET A 116 -11.03 -3.09 18.99
C MET A 116 -12.21 -2.24 19.49
N ILE A 117 -12.47 -1.11 18.83
CA ILE A 117 -13.60 -0.21 19.15
C ILE A 117 -14.95 -0.94 19.05
N GLU A 118 -15.16 -1.75 18.00
CA GLU A 118 -16.39 -2.54 17.82
C GLU A 118 -16.59 -3.58 18.93
N LYS A 119 -15.49 -4.17 19.43
CA LYS A 119 -15.49 -5.16 20.52
C LYS A 119 -15.53 -4.54 21.91
N THR A 120 -15.61 -3.21 22.02
CA THR A 120 -15.73 -2.48 23.28
C THR A 120 -17.17 -1.96 23.51
N PRO A 121 -18.21 -2.82 23.66
CA PRO A 121 -19.45 -2.38 24.27
C PRO A 121 -19.27 -2.23 25.79
N ALA A 122 -20.19 -1.50 26.43
CA ALA A 122 -20.17 -1.22 27.86
C ALA A 122 -19.96 -2.52 28.67
N GLY A 123 -18.83 -2.62 29.38
CA GLY A 123 -18.44 -3.81 30.16
C GLY A 123 -17.32 -4.67 29.57
N SER A 124 -16.70 -4.29 28.44
CA SER A 124 -15.54 -5.00 27.89
C SER A 124 -14.27 -4.81 28.72
N ASP A 125 -13.40 -5.83 28.78
CA ASP A 125 -12.06 -5.76 29.39
C ASP A 125 -11.06 -4.85 28.65
N THR A 126 -11.47 -4.23 27.54
CA THR A 126 -10.60 -3.32 26.78
C THR A 126 -10.45 -2.00 27.53
N SER A 127 -9.21 -1.66 27.90
CA SER A 127 -8.93 -0.42 28.62
C SER A 127 -8.85 0.78 27.67
N ALA A 128 -9.19 1.97 28.18
CA ALA A 128 -9.04 3.21 27.43
C ALA A 128 -7.57 3.44 26.97
N GLU A 129 -6.60 3.01 27.78
CA GLU A 129 -5.17 3.08 27.45
C GLU A 129 -4.77 2.19 26.28
N GLN A 130 -5.36 1.00 26.14
CA GLN A 130 -5.12 0.12 25.00
C GLN A 130 -5.63 0.74 23.69
N ILE A 131 -6.83 1.35 23.73
CA ILE A 131 -7.40 2.05 22.58
C ILE A 131 -6.53 3.25 22.21
N GLU A 132 -6.05 4.02 23.18
CA GLU A 132 -5.21 5.18 22.94
C GLU A 132 -3.84 4.79 22.37
N THR A 133 -3.22 3.72 22.89
CA THR A 133 -1.97 3.18 22.36
C THR A 133 -2.13 2.74 20.90
N GLN A 134 -3.23 2.07 20.56
CA GLN A 134 -3.52 1.68 19.19
C GLN A 134 -3.83 2.89 18.29
N ARG A 135 -4.51 3.92 18.82
CA ARG A 135 -4.75 5.18 18.13
C ARG A 135 -3.44 5.85 17.73
N GLU A 136 -2.47 5.95 18.65
CA GLU A 136 -1.13 6.46 18.34
C GLU A 136 -0.40 5.61 17.29
N GLY A 137 -0.59 4.28 17.35
CA GLY A 137 -0.07 3.37 16.34
C GLY A 137 -0.61 3.66 14.94
N VAL A 138 -1.90 3.97 14.81
CA VAL A 138 -2.52 4.38 13.53
C VAL A 138 -1.93 5.68 13.03
N VAL A 139 -1.76 6.68 13.90
CA VAL A 139 -1.15 7.98 13.53
C VAL A 139 0.27 7.79 13.02
N LYS A 140 1.12 7.09 13.78
CA LYS A 140 2.51 6.81 13.37
C LYS A 140 2.59 6.05 12.04
N ALA A 141 1.69 5.09 11.81
CA ALA A 141 1.64 4.36 10.56
C ALA A 141 1.16 5.22 9.37
N ALA A 142 0.20 6.13 9.61
CA ALA A 142 -0.25 7.10 8.62
C ALA A 142 0.87 8.08 8.27
N ASP A 143 1.55 8.65 9.27
CA ASP A 143 2.66 9.60 9.09
C ASP A 143 3.80 8.95 8.30
N ALA A 144 4.18 7.71 8.64
CA ALA A 144 5.19 6.97 7.90
C ALA A 144 4.80 6.76 6.43
N PHE A 145 3.52 6.50 6.15
CA PHE A 145 3.04 6.39 4.78
C PHE A 145 3.10 7.74 4.05
N LEU A 146 2.61 8.81 4.68
CA LEU A 146 2.62 10.16 4.10
C LEU A 146 4.05 10.62 3.81
N GLN A 147 4.98 10.37 4.73
CA GLN A 147 6.40 10.65 4.52
C GLN A 147 6.97 9.84 3.34
N ALA A 148 6.69 8.54 3.26
CA ALA A 148 7.11 7.72 2.12
C ALA A 148 6.55 8.25 0.78
N MET A 149 5.31 8.72 0.77
CA MET A 149 4.71 9.35 -0.41
C MET A 149 5.36 10.69 -0.77
N GLN A 150 5.75 11.51 0.21
CA GLN A 150 6.49 12.76 0.01
C GLN A 150 7.91 12.50 -0.52
N GLU A 151 8.63 11.53 0.02
CA GLU A 151 9.97 11.12 -0.46
C GLU A 151 9.94 10.57 -1.89
N MET A 152 8.77 10.09 -2.33
CA MET A 152 8.51 9.70 -3.71
C MET A 152 8.11 10.86 -4.63
N GLY A 153 7.84 12.04 -4.08
CA GLY A 153 7.29 13.19 -4.81
C GLY A 153 5.87 12.91 -5.32
N ALA A 154 5.07 12.14 -4.60
CA ALA A 154 3.66 11.95 -4.92
C ALA A 154 2.84 13.16 -4.46
N GLN A 155 1.86 13.57 -5.27
CA GLN A 155 0.95 14.66 -4.93
C GLN A 155 -0.39 14.07 -4.48
N PRO A 156 -1.05 14.65 -3.47
CA PRO A 156 -2.40 14.25 -3.11
C PRO A 156 -3.34 14.56 -4.28
N THR A 157 -4.20 13.60 -4.61
CA THR A 157 -5.29 13.83 -5.57
C THR A 157 -6.37 14.62 -4.83
N SER A 158 -6.75 15.79 -5.33
CA SER A 158 -7.88 16.55 -4.78
C SER A 158 -9.15 15.70 -4.92
N THR A 159 -9.65 15.19 -3.80
CA THR A 159 -11.05 14.74 -3.71
C THR A 159 -11.92 15.98 -3.75
N GLU A 160 -12.32 16.39 -4.95
CA GLU A 160 -13.54 17.18 -5.17
C GLU A 160 -14.78 16.33 -4.87
#